data_AF-A0A7C2K6S1-F1
#
_entry.id   AF-A0A7C2K6S1-F1
#
_cell.length_a   1.000
_cell.length_b   1.000
_cell.length_c   1.000
_cell.angle_alpha   90.00
_cell.angle_beta   90.00
_cell.angle_gamma   90.00
#
_symmetry.space_group_name_H-M   'P 1'
#
loop_
_entity.id
_entity.type
_entity.pdbx_description
1 polymer ?
#
loop_
_entity_poly.entity_id
_entity_poly.type
_entity_poly.pdbx_seq_one_letter_code
_entity_poly.pdbx_strand_id
1 'polypeptide(L)'
;SLGQSIAKLNAQITQAMGSSGTPNELLDQRDATIQKLAKLVGVQVTQQNNGTVNVALGKGQPLVVGAQAIKLKIASSPFDSSRSEIALATTGQVISGQLSGGDVGGLLSVRDSVVVPALNQLGRLAAALAISVNAQNQKGMDLNGQLGGKLLSIGGPVVLPAGANTGTATLSARISNVSQLSASDYTLSRTASGWTLTASDGSNVLMSGAGTTTSPFTAAGLSLVVSGTVQTGDRYQIQPTRSLAQGLGRVSNDPTRIAAAVPVRSAAAPANTGKASIGTPSVTHGSNLNLLNPVSIQFITPTAYQINGAGSYAYTSGTPIAINGWQVAISGTPAIGDQFTVQANTGGVGDNGNALKLAGLAAVNLLDGGTTTLGGAYGQLVAGTGTLTAQSQTQLDTATAVANQAQAAQQSVAGVNLNEEAAKLLRFQQSFQAAAHVISTAQTLFQTLLQAVR
;
A
#
# COMPACT_ATOMS: atom_id res chain seq x y z
N SER A 1 -27.53 -19.30 -3.72
CA SER A 1 -27.04 -17.91 -3.84
C SER A 1 -27.21 -17.43 -5.28
N LEU A 2 -27.20 -16.11 -5.55
CA LEU A 2 -27.60 -15.50 -6.84
C LEU A 2 -27.04 -16.20 -8.10
N GLY A 3 -25.76 -16.57 -8.11
CA GLY A 3 -25.17 -17.33 -9.23
C GLY A 3 -25.83 -18.69 -9.48
N GLN A 4 -26.17 -19.43 -8.42
CA GLN A 4 -26.92 -20.68 -8.54
C GLN A 4 -28.35 -20.46 -9.05
N SER A 5 -28.98 -19.35 -8.64
CA SER A 5 -30.31 -18.98 -9.15
C SER A 5 -30.27 -18.69 -10.64
N ILE A 6 -29.26 -17.95 -11.12
CA ILE A 6 -29.05 -17.67 -12.55
C ILE A 6 -28.80 -18.98 -13.31
N ALA A 7 -27.94 -19.87 -12.79
CA ALA A 7 -27.67 -21.17 -13.41
C ALA A 7 -28.92 -22.07 -13.49
N LYS A 8 -29.76 -22.08 -12.44
CA LYS A 8 -31.04 -22.79 -12.43
C LYS A 8 -32.01 -22.19 -13.46
N LEU A 9 -32.12 -20.86 -13.52
CA LEU A 9 -32.95 -20.17 -14.50
C LEU A 9 -32.48 -20.45 -15.92
N ASN A 10 -31.16 -20.47 -16.18
CA ASN A 10 -30.61 -20.89 -17.46
C ASN A 10 -31.08 -22.31 -17.85
N ALA A 11 -31.02 -23.27 -16.93
CA ALA A 11 -31.49 -24.63 -17.18
C ALA A 11 -32.99 -24.69 -17.51
N GLN A 12 -33.82 -23.94 -16.76
CA GLN A 12 -35.26 -23.87 -16.98
C GLN A 12 -35.61 -23.18 -18.31
N ILE A 13 -34.89 -22.12 -18.67
CA ILE A 13 -35.06 -21.41 -19.95
C ILE A 13 -34.72 -22.34 -21.12
N THR A 14 -33.62 -23.09 -21.05
CA THR A 14 -33.27 -24.04 -22.11
C THR A 14 -34.33 -25.13 -22.28
N GLN A 15 -34.91 -25.63 -21.18
CA GLN A 15 -36.00 -26.62 -21.23
C GLN A 15 -37.28 -26.04 -21.85
N ALA A 16 -37.67 -24.83 -21.45
CA ALA A 16 -38.88 -24.17 -21.92
C ALA A 16 -38.79 -23.74 -23.39
N MET A 17 -37.62 -23.29 -23.87
CA MET A 17 -37.43 -22.95 -25.28
C MET A 17 -37.47 -24.17 -26.21
N GLY A 18 -37.20 -25.38 -25.69
CA GLY A 18 -37.40 -26.63 -26.43
C GLY A 18 -38.87 -27.02 -26.59
N SER A 19 -39.79 -26.34 -25.90
CA SER A 19 -41.23 -26.60 -25.88
C SER A 19 -42.03 -25.36 -26.30
N SER A 20 -42.04 -25.07 -27.60
CA SER A 20 -42.99 -24.20 -28.33
C SER A 20 -43.34 -22.82 -27.73
N GLY A 21 -42.46 -22.18 -26.97
CA GLY A 21 -42.69 -20.81 -26.48
C GLY A 21 -41.47 -20.14 -25.85
N THR A 22 -41.40 -18.82 -25.94
CA THR A 22 -40.38 -18.01 -25.24
C THR A 22 -40.79 -17.83 -23.77
N PRO A 23 -39.97 -18.26 -22.80
CA PRO A 23 -40.33 -18.20 -21.38
C PRO A 23 -40.05 -16.82 -20.77
N ASN A 24 -40.87 -15.82 -21.14
CA ASN A 24 -40.65 -14.41 -20.77
C ASN A 24 -40.48 -14.19 -19.26
N GLU A 25 -41.32 -14.83 -18.43
CA GLU A 25 -41.21 -14.69 -16.97
C GLU A 25 -39.86 -15.20 -16.42
N LEU A 26 -39.33 -16.29 -16.97
CA LEU A 26 -38.02 -16.82 -16.54
C LEU A 26 -36.87 -15.93 -16.99
N LEU A 27 -37.00 -15.30 -18.17
CA LEU A 27 -36.05 -14.32 -18.67
C LEU A 27 -36.03 -13.08 -17.75
N ASP A 28 -37.19 -12.56 -17.38
CA ASP A 28 -37.32 -11.41 -16.47
C ASP A 28 -36.75 -11.73 -15.07
N GLN A 29 -37.07 -12.90 -14.52
CA GLN A 29 -36.52 -13.34 -13.24
C GLN A 29 -35.00 -13.48 -13.28
N ARG A 30 -34.43 -13.97 -14.39
CA ARG A 30 -32.98 -14.08 -14.58
C ARG A 30 -32.34 -12.70 -14.61
N ASP A 31 -32.91 -11.79 -15.39
CA ASP A 31 -32.34 -10.46 -15.58
C ASP A 31 -32.44 -9.64 -14.27
N ALA A 32 -33.55 -9.75 -13.53
CA ALA A 32 -33.67 -9.16 -12.19
C ALA A 32 -32.66 -9.76 -11.20
N THR A 33 -32.36 -11.07 -11.31
CA THR A 33 -31.34 -11.73 -10.47
C THR A 33 -29.93 -11.26 -10.82
N ILE A 34 -29.63 -11.05 -12.11
CA ILE A 34 -28.37 -10.48 -12.59
C ILE A 34 -28.22 -9.05 -12.09
N GLN A 35 -29.27 -8.22 -12.12
CA GLN A 35 -29.24 -6.86 -11.57
C GLN A 35 -28.95 -6.84 -10.07
N LYS A 36 -29.54 -7.76 -9.29
CA LYS A 36 -29.21 -7.92 -7.87
C LYS A 36 -27.74 -8.28 -7.66
N LEU A 37 -27.19 -9.15 -8.51
CA LEU A 37 -25.77 -9.50 -8.47
C LEU A 37 -24.87 -8.30 -8.84
N ALA A 38 -25.26 -7.52 -9.85
CA ALA A 38 -24.52 -6.34 -10.32
C ALA A 38 -24.36 -5.25 -9.25
N LYS A 39 -25.32 -5.12 -8.33
CA LYS A 39 -25.22 -4.22 -7.17
C LYS A 39 -24.12 -4.66 -6.19
N LEU A 40 -23.92 -5.97 -6.05
CA LEU A 40 -22.93 -6.51 -5.12
C LEU A 40 -21.52 -6.54 -5.72
N VAL A 41 -21.40 -6.88 -7.00
CA VAL A 41 -20.12 -7.01 -7.70
C VAL A 41 -20.30 -6.68 -9.18
N GLY A 42 -19.30 -6.09 -9.82
CA GLY A 42 -19.31 -5.86 -11.26
C GLY A 42 -19.47 -7.16 -12.03
N VAL A 43 -20.42 -7.16 -12.97
CA VAL A 43 -20.76 -8.33 -13.81
C VAL A 43 -20.59 -8.01 -15.29
N GLN A 44 -20.18 -9.02 -16.05
CA GLN A 44 -20.19 -9.02 -17.50
C GLN A 44 -21.05 -10.20 -17.95
N VAL A 45 -22.03 -9.93 -18.81
CA VAL A 45 -23.01 -10.94 -19.25
C VAL A 45 -22.81 -11.19 -20.74
N THR A 46 -22.70 -12.46 -21.13
CA THR A 46 -22.60 -12.88 -22.52
C THR A 46 -23.71 -13.87 -22.83
N GLN A 47 -24.54 -13.56 -23.81
CA GLN A 47 -25.64 -14.43 -24.24
C GLN A 47 -25.12 -15.51 -25.18
N GLN A 48 -25.67 -16.72 -25.07
CA GLN A 48 -25.35 -17.85 -25.95
C GLN A 48 -26.48 -18.12 -26.95
N ASN A 49 -26.15 -18.80 -28.05
CA ASN A 49 -27.11 -19.17 -29.10
C ASN A 49 -28.26 -20.07 -28.59
N ASN A 50 -28.05 -20.78 -27.47
CA ASN A 50 -29.05 -21.62 -26.82
C ASN A 50 -29.89 -20.87 -25.76
N GLY A 51 -29.87 -19.53 -25.79
CA GLY A 51 -30.59 -18.61 -24.89
C GLY A 51 -30.13 -18.58 -23.43
N THR A 52 -29.14 -19.39 -23.05
CA THR A 52 -28.47 -19.25 -21.75
C THR A 52 -27.55 -18.02 -21.72
N VAL A 53 -27.17 -17.58 -20.53
CA VAL A 53 -26.17 -16.52 -20.34
C VAL A 53 -24.98 -17.01 -19.53
N ASN A 54 -23.79 -16.58 -19.92
CA ASN A 54 -22.60 -16.65 -19.09
C ASN A 54 -22.45 -15.35 -18.31
N VAL A 55 -22.08 -15.47 -17.05
CA VAL A 55 -21.84 -14.32 -16.17
C VAL A 55 -20.43 -14.42 -15.63
N ALA A 56 -19.61 -13.40 -15.92
CA ALA A 56 -18.28 -13.22 -15.36
C ALA A 56 -18.27 -12.02 -14.39
N LEU A 57 -17.36 -12.04 -13.42
CA LEU A 57 -17.18 -11.03 -12.40
C LEU A 57 -15.95 -10.18 -12.68
N GLY A 58 -16.04 -8.89 -12.34
CA GLY A 58 -14.93 -7.95 -12.36
C GLY A 58 -14.14 -7.99 -13.67
N LYS A 59 -12.87 -8.41 -13.61
CA LYS A 59 -11.93 -8.51 -14.75
C LYS A 59 -12.10 -9.77 -15.61
N GLY A 60 -13.19 -10.52 -15.46
CA GLY A 60 -13.52 -11.67 -16.32
C GLY A 60 -13.55 -13.03 -15.60
N GLN A 61 -13.55 -13.06 -14.26
CA GLN A 61 -13.63 -14.30 -13.49
C GLN A 61 -15.00 -14.97 -13.70
N PRO A 62 -15.10 -16.18 -14.29
CA PRO A 62 -16.40 -16.82 -14.50
C PRO A 62 -17.13 -17.11 -13.18
N LEU A 63 -18.42 -16.83 -13.14
CA LEU A 63 -19.33 -17.21 -12.04
C LEU A 63 -20.43 -18.16 -12.53
N VAL A 64 -21.01 -17.91 -13.70
CA VAL A 64 -22.03 -18.77 -14.31
C VAL A 64 -21.61 -19.10 -15.73
N VAL A 65 -21.62 -20.40 -16.06
CA VAL A 65 -21.37 -20.90 -17.40
C VAL A 65 -22.50 -21.86 -17.77
N GLY A 66 -23.40 -21.42 -18.65
CA GLY A 66 -24.64 -22.13 -18.96
C GLY A 66 -25.44 -22.45 -17.69
N ALA A 67 -25.72 -23.74 -17.44
CA ALA A 67 -26.47 -24.21 -16.27
C ALA A 67 -25.60 -24.47 -15.01
N GLN A 68 -24.32 -24.10 -15.02
CA GLN A 68 -23.40 -24.34 -13.90
C GLN A 68 -23.02 -23.03 -13.23
N ALA A 69 -23.00 -23.04 -11.89
CA ALA A 69 -22.55 -21.92 -11.06
C ALA A 69 -21.30 -22.29 -10.26
N ILE A 70 -20.28 -21.43 -10.34
CA ILE A 70 -19.08 -21.52 -9.52
C ILE A 70 -19.38 -20.91 -8.15
N LYS A 71 -19.05 -21.64 -7.09
CA LYS A 71 -19.21 -21.15 -5.71
C LYS A 71 -17.98 -20.33 -5.31
N LEU A 72 -18.22 -19.21 -4.65
CA LEU A 72 -17.21 -18.42 -3.95
C LEU A 72 -17.26 -18.73 -2.46
N LYS A 73 -16.14 -18.53 -1.77
CA LYS A 73 -16.03 -18.59 -0.31
C LYS A 73 -15.21 -17.41 0.21
N ILE A 74 -15.43 -17.08 1.46
CA ILE A 74 -14.47 -16.26 2.21
C ILE A 74 -13.31 -17.17 2.61
N ALA A 75 -12.09 -16.72 2.35
CA ALA A 75 -10.86 -17.37 2.78
C ALA A 75 -10.00 -16.34 3.52
N SER A 76 -9.14 -16.80 4.42
CA SER A 76 -8.11 -15.94 4.98
C SER A 76 -7.05 -15.58 3.93
N SER A 77 -6.47 -14.39 4.04
CA SER A 77 -5.29 -14.01 3.27
C SER A 77 -4.17 -15.03 3.50
N PRO A 78 -3.39 -15.39 2.46
CA PRO A 78 -2.29 -16.33 2.59
C PRO A 78 -1.21 -15.86 3.57
N PHE A 79 -1.14 -14.56 3.86
CA PHE A 79 -0.17 -13.95 4.77
C PHE A 79 -0.78 -13.53 6.12
N ASP A 80 -2.09 -13.32 6.19
CA ASP A 80 -2.75 -12.75 7.38
C ASP A 80 -4.10 -13.43 7.62
N SER A 81 -4.18 -14.25 8.66
CA SER A 81 -5.39 -14.99 8.98
C SER A 81 -6.59 -14.10 9.34
N SER A 82 -6.33 -12.88 9.82
CA SER A 82 -7.36 -11.91 10.21
C SER A 82 -7.95 -11.18 9.01
N ARG A 83 -7.23 -11.12 7.88
CA ARG A 83 -7.68 -10.46 6.65
C ARG A 83 -8.51 -11.42 5.81
N SER A 84 -9.79 -11.09 5.63
CA SER A 84 -10.68 -11.83 4.74
C SER A 84 -10.42 -11.50 3.28
N GLU A 85 -10.44 -12.54 2.46
CA GLU A 85 -10.35 -12.50 1.00
C GLU A 85 -11.46 -13.33 0.38
N ILE A 86 -11.73 -13.09 -0.90
CA ILE A 86 -12.69 -13.87 -1.67
C ILE A 86 -11.91 -14.88 -2.50
N ALA A 87 -12.31 -16.15 -2.41
CA ALA A 87 -11.68 -17.25 -3.11
C ALA A 87 -12.69 -18.13 -3.85
N LEU A 88 -12.21 -18.84 -4.86
CA LEU A 88 -12.97 -19.91 -5.48
C LEU A 88 -13.14 -21.06 -4.49
N ALA A 89 -14.38 -21.55 -4.31
CA ALA A 89 -14.64 -22.62 -3.35
C ALA A 89 -14.02 -23.95 -3.78
N THR A 90 -13.89 -24.18 -5.10
CA THR A 90 -13.36 -25.40 -5.70
C THR A 90 -11.84 -25.53 -5.54
N THR A 91 -11.10 -24.47 -5.84
CA THR A 91 -9.61 -24.49 -5.83
C THR A 91 -9.01 -23.83 -4.60
N GLY A 92 -9.77 -22.99 -3.88
CA GLY A 92 -9.24 -22.13 -2.82
C GLY A 92 -8.44 -20.92 -3.32
N GLN A 93 -8.33 -20.72 -4.64
CA GLN A 93 -7.61 -19.60 -5.22
C GLN A 93 -8.25 -18.26 -4.84
N VAL A 94 -7.46 -17.36 -4.27
CA VAL A 94 -7.88 -15.98 -3.96
C VAL A 94 -8.04 -15.16 -5.23
N ILE A 95 -9.18 -14.50 -5.37
CA ILE A 95 -9.58 -13.72 -6.55
C ILE A 95 -9.94 -12.27 -6.22
N SER A 96 -9.78 -11.80 -4.98
CA SER A 96 -10.16 -10.44 -4.57
C SER A 96 -9.65 -9.35 -5.52
N GLY A 97 -8.39 -9.41 -5.98
CA GLY A 97 -7.81 -8.43 -6.91
C GLY A 97 -8.36 -8.48 -8.35
N GLN A 98 -9.17 -9.50 -8.68
CA GLN A 98 -9.89 -9.63 -9.94
C GLN A 98 -11.33 -9.08 -9.86
N LEU A 99 -11.81 -8.81 -8.66
CA LEU A 99 -13.14 -8.27 -8.43
C LEU A 99 -13.11 -6.74 -8.50
N SER A 100 -14.14 -6.18 -9.12
CA SER A 100 -14.34 -4.73 -9.25
C SER A 100 -15.83 -4.45 -9.38
N GLY A 101 -16.24 -3.21 -9.14
CA GLY A 101 -17.64 -2.80 -9.19
C GLY A 101 -18.50 -3.34 -8.04
N GLY A 102 -19.68 -2.73 -7.86
CA GLY A 102 -20.59 -3.04 -6.76
C GLY A 102 -19.99 -2.81 -5.38
N ASP A 103 -20.75 -3.19 -4.35
CA ASP A 103 -20.34 -3.00 -2.94
C ASP A 103 -19.03 -3.74 -2.61
N VAL A 104 -18.85 -4.96 -3.14
CA VAL A 104 -17.64 -5.76 -2.90
C VAL A 104 -16.41 -5.10 -3.50
N GLY A 105 -16.49 -4.64 -4.75
CA GLY A 105 -15.39 -3.92 -5.39
C GLY A 105 -15.06 -2.61 -4.69
N GLY A 106 -16.08 -1.89 -4.20
CA GLY A 106 -15.92 -0.68 -3.40
C GLY A 106 -15.19 -0.94 -2.09
N LEU A 107 -15.62 -1.94 -1.31
CA LEU A 107 -14.98 -2.31 -0.04
C LEU A 107 -13.52 -2.75 -0.23
N LEU A 108 -13.24 -3.56 -1.25
CA LEU A 108 -11.88 -3.99 -1.58
C LEU A 108 -11.01 -2.80 -1.99
N SER A 109 -11.54 -1.88 -2.81
CA SER A 109 -10.83 -0.67 -3.22
C SER A 109 -10.53 0.27 -2.05
N VAL A 110 -11.50 0.51 -1.15
CA VAL A 110 -11.27 1.34 0.05
C VAL A 110 -10.20 0.72 0.94
N ARG A 111 -10.28 -0.60 1.16
CA ARG A 111 -9.27 -1.33 1.94
C ARG A 111 -7.88 -1.17 1.32
N ASP A 112 -7.71 -1.59 0.07
CA ASP A 112 -6.39 -1.80 -0.53
C ASP A 112 -5.78 -0.51 -1.11
N SER A 113 -6.58 0.45 -1.56
CA SER A 113 -6.11 1.69 -2.19
C SER A 113 -6.16 2.91 -1.28
N VAL A 114 -6.88 2.85 -0.15
CA VAL A 114 -7.06 4.01 0.75
C VAL A 114 -6.50 3.71 2.14
N VAL A 115 -7.12 2.77 2.83
CA VAL A 115 -6.81 2.48 4.24
C VAL A 115 -5.39 1.95 4.37
N VAL A 116 -5.01 0.97 3.54
CA VAL A 116 -3.67 0.38 3.58
C VAL A 116 -2.56 1.42 3.31
N PRO A 117 -2.57 2.18 2.19
CA PRO A 117 -1.56 3.20 1.95
C PRO A 117 -1.54 4.30 3.02
N ALA A 118 -2.70 4.71 3.54
CA ALA A 118 -2.76 5.72 4.61
C ALA A 118 -2.10 5.23 5.91
N LEU A 119 -2.35 3.98 6.31
CA LEU A 119 -1.69 3.37 7.47
C LEU A 119 -0.18 3.26 7.26
N ASN A 120 0.25 2.86 6.06
CA ASN A 120 1.67 2.79 5.72
C ASN A 120 2.35 4.15 5.76
N GLN A 121 1.69 5.21 5.26
CA GLN A 121 2.21 6.57 5.28
C GLN A 121 2.24 7.14 6.71
N LEU A 122 1.21 6.89 7.53
CA LEU A 122 1.21 7.29 8.93
C LEU A 122 2.33 6.59 9.71
N GLY A 123 2.51 5.30 9.49
CA GLY A 123 3.60 4.52 10.06
C GLY A 123 4.98 5.02 9.62
N ARG A 124 5.12 5.43 8.35
CA ARG A 124 6.35 6.01 7.79
C ARG A 124 6.70 7.34 8.47
N LEU A 125 5.70 8.19 8.72
CA LEU A 125 5.87 9.43 9.47
C LEU A 125 6.32 9.15 10.92
N ALA A 126 5.69 8.18 11.58
CA ALA A 126 6.11 7.75 12.92
C ALA A 126 7.56 7.26 12.94
N ALA A 127 7.96 6.48 11.93
CA ALA A 127 9.34 6.01 11.74
C ALA A 127 10.32 7.17 11.63
N ALA A 128 10.04 8.11 10.73
CA ALA A 128 10.89 9.26 10.51
C ALA A 128 10.99 10.14 11.76
N LEU A 129 9.90 10.36 12.48
CA LEU A 129 9.92 11.10 13.74
C LEU A 129 10.76 10.40 14.80
N ALA A 130 10.43 9.16 15.15
CA ALA A 130 11.09 8.45 16.25
C ALA A 130 12.57 8.20 15.97
N ILE A 131 12.91 7.75 14.77
CA ILE A 131 14.29 7.41 14.41
C ILE A 131 15.13 8.69 14.32
N SER A 132 14.64 9.78 13.72
CA SER A 132 15.40 11.03 13.62
C SER A 132 15.61 11.71 14.98
N VAL A 133 14.58 11.78 15.82
CA VAL A 133 14.68 12.34 17.18
C VAL A 133 15.66 11.51 18.01
N ASN A 134 15.55 10.19 17.98
CA ASN A 134 16.48 9.32 18.70
C ASN A 134 17.92 9.47 18.21
N ALA A 135 18.12 9.45 16.89
CA ALA A 135 19.44 9.59 16.29
C ALA A 135 20.08 10.95 16.63
N GLN A 136 19.28 12.02 16.70
CA GLN A 136 19.77 13.35 17.08
C GLN A 136 20.00 13.46 18.59
N ASN A 137 19.15 12.87 19.43
CA ASN A 137 19.39 12.86 20.89
C ASN A 137 20.68 12.10 21.22
N GLN A 138 20.95 10.98 20.55
CA GLN A 138 22.18 10.21 20.72
C GLN A 138 23.46 10.98 20.35
N LYS A 139 23.35 12.08 19.59
CA LYS A 139 24.48 12.95 19.26
C LYS A 139 24.73 14.04 20.31
N GLY A 140 23.91 14.10 21.37
CA GLY A 140 24.02 15.07 22.45
C GLY A 140 24.56 14.46 23.74
N MET A 141 24.66 15.33 24.75
CA MET A 141 24.93 15.00 26.13
C MET A 141 23.81 15.52 27.03
N ASP A 142 23.42 14.72 28.01
CA ASP A 142 22.32 14.99 28.95
C ASP A 142 22.78 15.78 30.18
N LEU A 143 21.85 16.09 31.10
CA LEU A 143 22.15 16.92 32.28
C LEU A 143 23.17 16.27 33.23
N ASN A 144 23.29 14.94 33.19
CA ASN A 144 24.20 14.16 34.02
C ASN A 144 25.57 13.95 33.34
N GLY A 145 25.81 14.57 32.19
CA GLY A 145 27.03 14.39 31.41
C GLY A 145 27.08 13.06 30.64
N GLN A 146 25.95 12.33 30.55
CA GLN A 146 25.88 11.06 29.82
C GLN A 146 25.49 11.31 28.36
N LEU A 147 25.96 10.44 27.45
CA LEU A 147 25.54 10.51 26.06
C LEU A 147 24.06 10.17 25.92
N GLY A 148 23.37 10.88 25.04
CA GLY A 148 21.93 10.75 24.88
C GLY A 148 21.47 9.34 24.50
N GLY A 149 20.36 8.91 25.08
CA GLY A 149 19.69 7.66 24.73
C GLY A 149 18.56 7.84 23.72
N LYS A 150 17.76 6.79 23.52
CA LYS A 150 16.46 6.91 22.84
C LYS A 150 15.48 7.68 23.73
N LEU A 151 14.75 8.62 23.14
CA LEU A 151 13.63 9.34 23.76
C LEU A 151 12.28 8.69 23.38
N LEU A 152 12.19 8.18 22.15
CA LEU A 152 10.97 7.62 21.59
C LEU A 152 11.12 6.11 21.35
N SER A 153 10.09 5.34 21.69
CA SER A 153 9.94 3.96 21.23
C SER A 153 9.21 3.95 19.90
N ILE A 154 9.47 2.94 19.09
CA ILE A 154 8.68 2.65 17.90
C ILE A 154 8.65 1.14 17.70
N GLY A 155 7.60 0.63 17.06
CA GLY A 155 7.54 -0.75 16.61
C GLY A 155 8.64 -1.10 15.61
N GLY A 156 8.60 -2.33 15.10
CA GLY A 156 9.46 -2.77 13.99
C GLY A 156 8.63 -3.17 12.78
N PRO A 157 9.29 -3.40 11.62
CA PRO A 157 8.66 -4.07 10.49
C PRO A 157 8.02 -5.39 10.91
N VAL A 158 6.82 -5.66 10.42
CA VAL A 158 6.14 -6.94 10.62
C VAL A 158 6.39 -7.81 9.39
N VAL A 159 6.76 -9.07 9.62
CA VAL A 159 6.98 -10.06 8.57
C VAL A 159 5.98 -11.19 8.74
N LEU A 160 5.26 -11.49 7.67
CA LEU A 160 4.17 -12.46 7.62
C LEU A 160 4.53 -13.55 6.59
N PRO A 161 4.97 -14.74 7.01
CA PRO A 161 5.20 -15.85 6.09
C PRO A 161 3.88 -16.33 5.48
N ALA A 162 3.89 -16.70 4.20
CA ALA A 162 2.70 -17.29 3.60
C ALA A 162 2.43 -18.68 4.21
N GLY A 163 1.17 -18.99 4.52
CA GLY A 163 0.79 -20.30 5.07
C GLY A 163 1.03 -21.47 4.11
N ALA A 164 1.27 -21.20 2.83
CA ALA A 164 1.62 -22.20 1.81
C ALA A 164 3.14 -22.42 1.67
N ASN A 165 3.98 -21.74 2.47
CA ASN A 165 5.41 -21.99 2.47
C ASN A 165 5.69 -23.43 2.90
N THR A 166 6.68 -24.04 2.24
CA THR A 166 7.11 -25.41 2.55
C THR A 166 8.50 -25.43 3.19
N GLY A 167 9.28 -24.35 3.02
CA GLY A 167 10.48 -24.12 3.79
C GLY A 167 10.20 -23.77 5.25
N THR A 168 11.21 -23.94 6.09
CA THR A 168 11.19 -23.60 7.51
C THR A 168 11.92 -22.29 7.81
N ALA A 169 12.31 -21.56 6.77
CA ALA A 169 13.04 -20.32 6.93
C ALA A 169 12.20 -19.24 7.60
N THR A 170 12.87 -18.42 8.40
CA THR A 170 12.34 -17.18 8.94
C THR A 170 12.94 -16.00 8.20
N LEU A 171 12.16 -14.92 8.09
CA LEU A 171 12.62 -13.65 7.55
C LEU A 171 12.54 -12.60 8.65
N SER A 172 13.65 -11.93 8.90
CA SER A 172 13.71 -10.74 9.75
C SER A 172 13.89 -9.49 8.90
N ALA A 173 13.21 -8.41 9.28
CA ALA A 173 13.28 -7.14 8.60
C ALA A 173 13.60 -6.02 9.60
N ARG A 174 14.54 -5.15 9.24
CA ARG A 174 14.88 -3.93 10.00
C ARG A 174 14.91 -2.72 9.08
N ILE A 175 14.56 -1.56 9.62
CA ILE A 175 14.73 -0.28 8.91
C ILE A 175 16.22 0.06 8.96
N SER A 176 16.84 0.16 7.79
CA SER A 176 18.25 0.55 7.63
C SER A 176 18.40 2.01 7.20
N ASN A 177 17.42 2.55 6.45
CA ASN A 177 17.44 3.94 6.01
C ASN A 177 16.02 4.51 5.88
N VAL A 178 15.70 5.47 6.74
CA VAL A 178 14.39 6.15 6.77
C VAL A 178 14.09 6.91 5.48
N SER A 179 15.09 7.54 4.85
CA SER A 179 14.86 8.36 3.66
C SER A 179 14.46 7.55 2.45
N GLN A 180 14.73 6.25 2.47
CA GLN A 180 14.40 5.30 1.40
C GLN A 180 13.13 4.48 1.68
N LEU A 181 12.48 4.69 2.83
CA LEU A 181 11.19 4.07 3.11
C LEU A 181 10.11 4.66 2.20
N SER A 182 9.17 3.82 1.78
CA SER A 182 7.96 4.23 1.05
C SER A 182 6.69 3.84 1.83
N ALA A 183 5.52 4.25 1.35
CA ALA A 183 4.22 3.85 1.91
C ALA A 183 3.69 2.52 1.34
N SER A 184 4.58 1.59 0.98
CA SER A 184 4.22 0.31 0.38
C SER A 184 4.57 -0.88 1.28
N ASP A 185 3.77 -1.94 1.16
CA ASP A 185 4.15 -3.27 1.63
C ASP A 185 4.93 -3.99 0.53
N TYR A 186 5.71 -4.99 0.92
CA TYR A 186 6.51 -5.77 -0.02
C TYR A 186 6.24 -7.26 0.13
N THR A 187 6.43 -8.02 -0.94
CA THR A 187 6.45 -9.49 -0.90
C THR A 187 7.81 -9.97 -1.37
N LEU A 188 8.55 -10.63 -0.48
CA LEU A 188 9.78 -11.33 -0.82
C LEU A 188 9.41 -12.76 -1.24
N SER A 189 9.78 -13.17 -2.46
CA SER A 189 9.44 -14.48 -3.03
C SER A 189 10.69 -15.24 -3.44
N ARG A 190 10.76 -16.53 -3.12
CA ARG A 190 11.80 -17.45 -3.60
C ARG A 190 11.36 -18.04 -4.93
N THR A 191 11.96 -17.60 -6.04
CA THR A 191 11.76 -18.20 -7.37
C THR A 191 12.77 -19.32 -7.61
N ALA A 192 12.76 -19.99 -8.77
CA ALA A 192 13.83 -20.94 -9.09
C ALA A 192 15.19 -20.24 -9.27
N SER A 193 15.19 -19.02 -9.82
CA SER A 193 16.39 -18.25 -10.16
C SER A 193 16.97 -17.43 -9.00
N GLY A 194 16.24 -17.25 -7.90
CA GLY A 194 16.73 -16.50 -6.74
C GLY A 194 15.60 -15.90 -5.92
N TRP A 195 15.85 -14.72 -5.35
CA TRP A 195 14.87 -13.95 -4.60
C TRP A 195 14.38 -12.77 -5.42
N THR A 196 13.08 -12.51 -5.36
CA THR A 196 12.46 -11.30 -5.92
C THR A 196 11.70 -10.56 -4.84
N LEU A 197 11.74 -9.23 -4.89
CA LEU A 197 10.97 -8.35 -4.02
C LEU A 197 10.00 -7.55 -4.88
N THR A 198 8.72 -7.64 -4.58
CA THR A 198 7.67 -6.93 -5.29
C THR A 198 6.95 -6.00 -4.33
N ALA A 199 6.72 -4.75 -4.72
CA ALA A 199 5.87 -3.82 -3.99
C ALA A 199 4.39 -4.21 -4.13
N SER A 200 3.54 -3.59 -3.30
CA SER A 200 2.09 -3.87 -3.28
C SER A 200 1.37 -3.55 -4.59
N ASP A 201 1.95 -2.67 -5.43
CA ASP A 201 1.45 -2.35 -6.77
C ASP A 201 1.90 -3.35 -7.86
N GLY A 202 2.70 -4.36 -7.49
CA GLY A 202 3.24 -5.37 -8.38
C GLY A 202 4.58 -5.01 -9.04
N SER A 203 5.12 -3.81 -8.79
CA SER A 203 6.41 -3.41 -9.33
C SER A 203 7.56 -4.19 -8.66
N ASN A 204 8.59 -4.54 -9.45
CA ASN A 204 9.80 -5.16 -8.93
C ASN A 204 10.68 -4.11 -8.24
N VAL A 205 11.15 -4.44 -7.04
CA VAL A 205 12.08 -3.62 -6.26
C VAL A 205 13.46 -4.25 -6.33
N LEU A 206 14.44 -3.46 -6.77
CA LEU A 206 15.82 -3.92 -6.83
C LEU A 206 16.36 -4.19 -5.42
N MET A 207 17.04 -5.32 -5.28
CA MET A 207 17.74 -5.72 -4.07
C MET A 207 19.22 -5.93 -4.36
N SER A 208 20.05 -5.65 -3.36
CA SER A 208 21.44 -6.08 -3.31
C SER A 208 21.68 -6.94 -2.07
N GLY A 209 22.79 -7.68 -2.04
CA GLY A 209 23.13 -8.61 -0.95
C GLY A 209 22.64 -10.05 -1.21
N ALA A 210 22.97 -10.96 -0.29
CA ALA A 210 22.67 -12.39 -0.41
C ALA A 210 21.55 -12.89 0.53
N GLY A 211 21.00 -12.01 1.37
CA GLY A 211 19.96 -12.34 2.34
C GLY A 211 20.46 -13.01 3.62
N THR A 212 21.76 -13.03 3.87
CA THR A 212 22.38 -13.64 5.06
C THR A 212 22.65 -12.59 6.15
N THR A 213 23.04 -13.02 7.35
CA THR A 213 23.41 -12.09 8.43
C THR A 213 24.60 -11.19 8.08
N THR A 214 25.57 -11.71 7.32
CA THR A 214 26.77 -10.99 6.89
C THR A 214 26.56 -10.22 5.58
N SER A 215 25.60 -10.62 4.75
CA SER A 215 25.22 -9.94 3.52
C SER A 215 23.69 -9.88 3.43
N PRO A 216 23.03 -9.06 4.26
CA PRO A 216 21.58 -8.94 4.25
C PRO A 216 21.10 -8.39 2.91
N PHE A 217 19.89 -8.74 2.51
CA PHE A 217 19.28 -8.01 1.39
C PHE A 217 19.06 -6.55 1.81
N THR A 218 19.39 -5.61 0.94
CA THR A 218 19.07 -4.19 1.14
C THR A 218 18.23 -3.67 -0.02
N ALA A 219 17.06 -3.10 0.32
CA ALA A 219 16.10 -2.54 -0.62
C ALA A 219 15.08 -1.67 0.11
N ALA A 220 14.59 -0.61 -0.54
CA ALA A 220 13.51 0.25 -0.01
C ALA A 220 13.70 0.73 1.44
N GLY A 221 14.94 1.04 1.83
CA GLY A 221 15.27 1.45 3.20
C GLY A 221 15.25 0.34 4.25
N LEU A 222 15.16 -0.92 3.81
CA LEU A 222 15.13 -2.11 4.65
C LEU A 222 16.43 -2.90 4.53
N SER A 223 16.70 -3.65 5.59
CA SER A 223 17.68 -4.71 5.62
C SER A 223 16.98 -6.00 6.04
N LEU A 224 17.07 -7.02 5.19
CA LEU A 224 16.32 -8.27 5.33
C LEU A 224 17.30 -9.45 5.46
N VAL A 225 17.05 -10.32 6.44
CA VAL A 225 17.84 -11.53 6.65
C VAL A 225 16.91 -12.73 6.67
N VAL A 226 17.18 -13.68 5.78
CA VAL A 226 16.55 -14.99 5.73
C VAL A 226 17.42 -15.96 6.51
N SER A 227 16.82 -16.79 7.35
CA SER A 227 17.54 -17.80 8.15
C SER A 227 16.78 -19.12 8.15
N GLY A 228 17.50 -20.23 7.91
CA GLY A 228 16.91 -21.57 7.81
C GLY A 228 16.71 -22.04 6.37
N THR A 229 15.93 -23.11 6.20
CA THR A 229 15.77 -23.80 4.92
C THR A 229 14.67 -23.17 4.08
N VAL A 230 15.01 -22.74 2.88
CA VAL A 230 14.10 -22.08 1.94
C VAL A 230 13.71 -23.05 0.82
N GLN A 231 12.48 -22.97 0.35
CA GLN A 231 11.99 -23.73 -0.80
C GLN A 231 11.51 -22.79 -1.91
N THR A 232 11.64 -23.24 -3.15
CA THR A 232 11.06 -22.51 -4.30
C THR A 232 9.55 -22.39 -4.12
N GLY A 233 9.03 -21.19 -4.25
CA GLY A 233 7.62 -20.85 -4.00
C GLY A 233 7.36 -20.25 -2.62
N ASP A 234 8.32 -20.26 -1.69
CA ASP A 234 8.16 -19.60 -0.39
C ASP A 234 8.02 -18.08 -0.57
N ARG A 235 7.10 -17.48 0.19
CA ARG A 235 6.78 -16.05 0.16
C ARG A 235 6.64 -15.47 1.56
N TYR A 236 7.04 -14.21 1.70
CA TYR A 236 6.95 -13.45 2.94
C TYR A 236 6.43 -12.04 2.63
N GLN A 237 5.30 -11.66 3.21
CA GLN A 237 4.83 -10.28 3.15
C GLN A 237 5.52 -9.47 4.25
N ILE A 238 6.06 -8.33 3.87
CA ILE A 238 6.76 -7.40 4.75
C ILE A 238 5.90 -6.15 4.82
N GLN A 239 5.53 -5.77 6.03
CA GLN A 239 4.80 -4.54 6.36
C GLN A 239 5.80 -3.62 7.08
N PRO A 240 6.53 -2.76 6.35
CA PRO A 240 7.67 -2.05 6.92
C PRO A 240 7.22 -1.00 7.91
N THR A 241 6.11 -0.33 7.62
CA THR A 241 5.66 0.85 8.35
C THR A 241 4.28 0.72 8.95
N ARG A 242 3.38 -0.11 8.39
CA ARG A 242 1.95 -0.20 8.73
C ARG A 242 1.60 -0.09 10.22
N SER A 243 2.31 -0.82 11.07
CA SER A 243 2.05 -0.92 12.52
C SER A 243 2.96 -0.05 13.37
N LEU A 244 3.95 0.63 12.78
CA LEU A 244 4.96 1.39 13.53
C LEU A 244 4.36 2.48 14.41
N ALA A 245 3.32 3.16 13.91
CA ALA A 245 2.62 4.22 14.64
C ALA A 245 1.97 3.70 15.93
N GLN A 246 1.56 2.43 15.99
CA GLN A 246 0.99 1.82 17.21
C GLN A 246 2.04 1.63 18.30
N GLY A 247 3.31 1.42 17.93
CA GLY A 247 4.43 1.31 18.86
C GLY A 247 5.08 2.65 19.22
N LEU A 248 4.59 3.75 18.66
CA LEU A 248 5.15 5.08 18.94
C LEU A 248 4.80 5.49 20.37
N GLY A 249 5.83 5.75 21.16
CA GLY A 249 5.68 6.12 22.56
C GLY A 249 6.92 6.81 23.10
N ARG A 250 6.87 7.22 24.37
CA ARG A 250 8.03 7.76 25.08
C ARG A 250 8.74 6.63 25.83
N VAL A 251 10.07 6.59 25.74
CA VAL A 251 10.90 5.60 26.46
C VAL A 251 10.92 5.89 27.97
N SER A 252 10.81 7.17 28.36
CA SER A 252 10.79 7.61 29.75
C SER A 252 10.10 8.98 29.85
N ASN A 253 9.60 9.30 31.04
CA ASN A 253 9.08 10.64 31.39
C ASN A 253 10.14 11.53 32.07
N ASP A 254 11.37 11.05 32.19
CA ASP A 254 12.47 11.82 32.78
C ASP A 254 13.00 12.88 31.80
N PRO A 255 12.80 14.19 32.07
CA PRO A 255 13.26 15.26 31.19
C PRO A 255 14.78 15.37 31.15
N THR A 256 15.51 14.85 32.15
CA THR A 256 16.98 14.96 32.17
C THR A 256 17.64 14.13 31.09
N ARG A 257 16.91 13.20 30.46
CA ARG A 257 17.38 12.36 29.34
C ARG A 257 17.43 13.08 28.00
N ILE A 258 16.88 14.29 27.93
CA ILE A 258 17.02 15.15 26.75
C ILE A 258 18.46 15.64 26.70
N ALA A 259 19.19 15.16 25.70
CA ALA A 259 20.61 15.41 25.55
C ALA A 259 20.82 16.75 24.84
N ALA A 260 20.63 17.85 25.58
CA ALA A 260 20.56 19.20 25.02
C ALA A 260 21.93 19.77 24.61
N ALA A 261 23.01 19.39 25.30
CA ALA A 261 24.36 19.90 25.07
C ALA A 261 25.07 19.16 23.93
N VAL A 262 26.06 19.79 23.30
CA VAL A 262 27.00 19.05 22.43
C VAL A 262 28.04 18.32 23.28
N PRO A 263 28.41 17.07 22.96
CA PRO A 263 29.27 16.26 23.83
C PRO A 263 30.75 16.61 23.73
N VAL A 264 31.17 17.30 22.66
CA VAL A 264 32.57 17.66 22.40
C VAL A 264 32.70 19.13 22.00
N ARG A 265 33.83 19.73 22.39
CA ARG A 265 34.20 21.11 22.05
C ARG A 265 35.61 21.14 21.49
N SER A 266 35.86 22.08 20.59
CA SER A 266 37.20 22.35 20.06
C SER A 266 37.83 23.55 20.75
N ALA A 267 39.17 23.60 20.75
CA ALA A 267 39.93 24.78 21.15
C ALA A 267 41.24 24.86 20.38
N ALA A 268 41.69 26.09 20.09
CA ALA A 268 43.05 26.36 19.62
C ALA A 268 43.97 26.57 20.83
N ALA A 269 45.19 26.05 20.79
CA ALA A 269 46.16 26.33 21.84
C ALA A 269 46.55 27.82 21.80
N PRO A 270 46.65 28.51 22.96
CA PRO A 270 47.03 29.92 23.01
C PRO A 270 48.41 30.23 22.43
N ALA A 271 49.29 29.22 22.37
CA ALA A 271 50.64 29.33 21.82
C ALA A 271 50.69 29.21 20.29
N ASN A 272 49.55 29.00 19.61
CA ASN A 272 49.52 28.94 18.16
C ASN A 272 50.00 30.26 17.55
N THR A 273 50.85 30.17 16.53
CA THR A 273 51.43 31.33 15.84
C THR A 273 50.90 31.47 14.41
N GLY A 274 50.32 30.41 13.85
CA GLY A 274 49.64 30.47 12.57
C GLY A 274 48.30 31.21 12.63
N LYS A 275 47.71 31.42 11.46
CA LYS A 275 46.40 32.09 11.27
C LYS A 275 45.26 31.10 11.06
N ALA A 276 45.45 29.84 11.46
CA ALA A 276 44.42 28.83 11.36
C ALA A 276 43.43 28.92 12.53
N SER A 277 42.16 28.67 12.27
CA SER A 277 41.09 28.59 13.25
C SER A 277 40.38 27.24 13.18
N ILE A 278 39.90 26.76 14.32
CA ILE A 278 39.11 25.53 14.40
C ILE A 278 37.63 25.88 14.55
N GLY A 279 36.78 25.24 13.74
CA GLY A 279 35.34 25.36 13.84
C GLY A 279 34.76 24.58 15.02
N THR A 280 33.44 24.63 15.19
CA THR A 280 32.73 23.80 16.17
C THR A 280 32.65 22.34 15.69
N PRO A 281 32.97 21.34 16.52
CA PRO A 281 32.84 19.95 16.12
C PRO A 281 31.38 19.56 15.91
N SER A 282 31.13 18.70 14.94
CA SER A 282 29.82 18.09 14.71
C SER A 282 29.90 16.59 14.92
N VAL A 283 28.98 16.04 15.71
CA VAL A 283 28.92 14.60 15.98
C VAL A 283 28.25 13.89 14.82
N THR A 284 28.96 12.95 14.20
CA THR A 284 28.44 12.11 13.11
C THR A 284 27.87 10.80 13.67
N HIS A 285 28.51 10.23 14.70
CA HIS A 285 28.16 8.95 15.32
C HIS A 285 28.24 9.04 16.86
N GLY A 286 27.10 9.28 17.49
CA GLY A 286 27.01 9.42 18.95
C GLY A 286 27.30 8.16 19.75
N SER A 287 27.21 6.98 19.13
CA SER A 287 27.49 5.68 19.76
C SER A 287 28.97 5.25 19.70
N ASN A 288 29.86 6.09 19.16
CA ASN A 288 31.28 5.77 19.12
C ASN A 288 31.87 5.75 20.54
N LEU A 289 32.48 4.63 20.94
CA LEU A 289 33.04 4.46 22.29
C LEU A 289 34.17 5.46 22.62
N ASN A 290 34.85 5.98 21.59
CA ASN A 290 35.93 6.94 21.75
C ASN A 290 35.47 8.39 21.62
N LEU A 291 34.17 8.67 21.50
CA LEU A 291 33.63 10.01 21.19
C LEU A 291 34.17 11.10 22.12
N LEU A 292 34.31 10.79 23.40
CA LEU A 292 34.74 11.72 24.44
C LEU A 292 36.26 11.71 24.68
N ASN A 293 37.00 10.81 24.03
CA ASN A 293 38.45 10.73 24.22
C ASN A 293 39.09 12.01 23.64
N PRO A 294 39.98 12.67 24.40
CA PRO A 294 40.64 13.88 23.94
C PRO A 294 41.51 13.59 22.71
N VAL A 295 41.47 14.51 21.75
CA VAL A 295 42.27 14.46 20.53
C VAL A 295 43.04 15.76 20.39
N SER A 296 44.34 15.64 20.18
CA SER A 296 45.25 16.71 19.81
C SER A 296 45.62 16.58 18.34
N ILE A 297 45.37 17.64 17.58
CA ILE A 297 45.78 17.81 16.19
C ILE A 297 46.94 18.79 16.21
N GLN A 298 48.14 18.33 15.89
CA GLN A 298 49.35 19.16 15.87
C GLN A 298 49.90 19.26 14.46
N PHE A 299 50.15 20.49 14.00
CA PHE A 299 50.73 20.74 12.69
C PHE A 299 52.25 20.53 12.73
N ILE A 300 52.74 19.65 11.87
CA ILE A 300 54.18 19.39 11.68
C ILE A 300 54.74 20.14 10.47
N THR A 301 53.87 20.51 9.53
CA THR A 301 54.12 21.45 8.43
C THR A 301 52.86 22.28 8.20
N PRO A 302 52.90 23.39 7.42
CA PRO A 302 51.69 24.12 7.04
C PRO A 302 50.64 23.31 6.25
N THR A 303 51.03 22.13 5.75
CA THR A 303 50.19 21.25 4.91
C THR A 303 50.06 19.83 5.46
N ALA A 304 50.55 19.56 6.68
CA ALA A 304 50.43 18.25 7.30
C ALA A 304 50.32 18.33 8.83
N TYR A 305 49.52 17.44 9.40
CA TYR A 305 49.29 17.33 10.84
C TYR A 305 49.44 15.88 11.33
N GLN A 306 49.58 15.75 12.64
CA GLN A 306 49.56 14.48 13.36
C GLN A 306 48.39 14.46 14.33
N ILE A 307 47.93 13.26 14.66
CA ILE A 307 46.86 13.03 15.63
C ILE A 307 47.48 12.36 16.84
N ASN A 308 47.39 12.99 18.01
CA ASN A 308 47.95 12.49 19.27
C ASN A 308 49.43 12.08 19.16
N GLY A 309 50.22 12.84 18.38
CA GLY A 309 51.65 12.59 18.16
C GLY A 309 51.96 11.44 17.18
N ALA A 310 50.95 10.90 16.48
CA ALA A 310 51.11 9.80 15.54
C ALA A 310 50.63 10.16 14.12
N GLY A 311 51.26 9.51 13.14
CA GLY A 311 50.92 9.62 11.72
C GLY A 311 51.45 10.89 11.04
N SER A 312 51.08 11.08 9.78
CA SER A 312 51.28 12.31 9.01
C SER A 312 50.15 12.39 7.99
N TYR A 313 49.23 13.31 8.21
CA TYR A 313 48.00 13.45 7.44
C TYR A 313 48.04 14.75 6.66
N ALA A 314 47.63 14.70 5.40
CA ALA A 314 47.55 15.90 4.56
C ALA A 314 46.49 16.87 5.11
N TYR A 315 46.84 18.14 5.15
CA TYR A 315 45.94 19.23 5.51
C TYR A 315 45.53 20.01 4.26
N THR A 316 44.22 20.18 4.12
CA THR A 316 43.61 21.13 3.20
C THR A 316 42.65 22.00 4.00
N SER A 317 42.85 23.32 3.96
CA SER A 317 42.02 24.29 4.69
C SER A 317 40.53 24.06 4.44
N GLY A 318 39.76 24.00 5.52
CA GLY A 318 38.30 23.82 5.50
C GLY A 318 37.84 22.38 5.27
N THR A 319 38.73 21.44 4.96
CA THR A 319 38.37 20.02 4.81
C THR A 319 38.08 19.44 6.20
N PRO A 320 36.93 18.81 6.43
CA PRO A 320 36.62 18.22 7.73
C PRO A 320 37.57 17.08 8.09
N ILE A 321 38.10 17.13 9.30
CA ILE A 321 38.87 16.07 9.93
C ILE A 321 37.89 15.24 10.76
N ALA A 322 37.70 13.97 10.41
CA ALA A 322 36.77 13.06 11.08
C ALA A 322 37.50 12.06 11.99
N ILE A 323 37.27 12.14 13.30
CA ILE A 323 37.93 11.32 14.32
C ILE A 323 36.89 10.96 15.39
N ASN A 324 36.95 9.75 15.95
CA ASN A 324 36.13 9.32 17.10
C ASN A 324 34.61 9.55 16.96
N GLY A 325 34.06 9.57 15.73
CA GLY A 325 32.61 9.78 15.52
C GLY A 325 32.17 11.24 15.55
N TRP A 326 33.09 12.20 15.54
CA TRP A 326 32.85 13.60 15.23
C TRP A 326 33.68 14.05 14.03
N GLN A 327 33.34 15.21 13.47
CA GLN A 327 34.15 15.90 12.46
C GLN A 327 34.27 17.38 12.79
N VAL A 328 35.42 17.98 12.49
CA VAL A 328 35.69 19.41 12.67
C VAL A 328 36.53 19.94 11.52
N ALA A 329 36.27 21.16 11.07
CA ALA A 329 37.10 21.82 10.07
C ALA A 329 38.11 22.75 10.75
N ILE A 330 39.36 22.70 10.27
CA ILE A 330 40.37 23.71 10.56
C ILE A 330 40.57 24.49 9.26
N SER A 331 40.51 25.81 9.34
CA SER A 331 40.58 26.72 8.19
C SER A 331 41.70 27.72 8.36
N GLY A 332 42.33 28.13 7.26
CA GLY A 332 43.44 29.08 7.26
C GLY A 332 44.81 28.42 7.18
N THR A 333 45.85 29.17 7.55
CA THR A 333 47.26 28.78 7.38
C THR A 333 47.92 28.50 8.74
N PRO A 334 48.04 27.24 9.15
CA PRO A 334 48.71 26.87 10.40
C PRO A 334 50.23 26.99 10.26
N ALA A 335 50.90 27.26 11.38
CA ALA A 335 52.34 27.18 11.52
C ALA A 335 52.78 25.83 12.11
N ILE A 336 54.05 25.49 11.93
CA ILE A 336 54.66 24.31 12.57
C ILE A 336 54.52 24.47 14.08
N GLY A 337 54.03 23.42 14.74
CA GLY A 337 53.80 23.40 16.19
C GLY A 337 52.42 23.88 16.62
N ASP A 338 51.61 24.48 15.73
CA ASP A 338 50.23 24.85 16.06
C ASP A 338 49.43 23.62 16.49
N GLN A 339 48.68 23.74 17.57
CA GLN A 339 47.89 22.68 18.17
C GLN A 339 46.42 23.08 18.28
N PHE A 340 45.55 22.16 17.90
CA PHE A 340 44.11 22.24 18.11
C PHE A 340 43.65 21.00 18.86
N THR A 341 42.70 21.17 19.76
CA THR A 341 42.18 20.07 20.58
C THR A 341 40.70 19.91 20.37
N VAL A 342 40.23 18.67 20.48
CA VAL A 342 38.81 18.33 20.65
C VAL A 342 38.70 17.46 21.88
N GLN A 343 37.84 17.83 22.81
CA GLN A 343 37.70 17.17 24.12
C GLN A 343 36.24 17.17 24.57
N ALA A 344 35.94 16.33 25.57
CA ALA A 344 34.63 16.26 26.19
C ALA A 344 34.15 17.62 26.72
N ASN A 345 32.86 17.91 26.54
CA ASN A 345 32.24 19.12 27.03
C ASN A 345 31.89 19.04 28.52
N THR A 346 32.90 18.99 29.39
CA THR A 346 32.76 18.84 30.85
C THR A 346 32.09 20.01 31.58
N GLY A 347 31.74 21.10 30.86
CA GLY A 347 31.12 22.31 31.41
C GLY A 347 29.86 22.71 30.66
N GLY A 348 29.22 21.78 29.95
CA GLY A 348 28.06 22.04 29.09
C GLY A 348 26.76 22.39 29.81
N VAL A 349 26.80 22.77 31.10
CA VAL A 349 25.60 23.24 31.82
C VAL A 349 25.14 24.55 31.17
N GLY A 350 23.94 24.53 30.58
CA GLY A 350 23.37 25.64 29.82
C GLY A 350 23.64 25.60 28.31
N ASP A 351 24.43 24.63 27.81
CA ASP A 351 24.60 24.40 26.38
C ASP A 351 23.34 23.77 25.77
N ASN A 352 22.78 24.42 24.74
CA ASN A 352 21.58 23.98 24.02
C ASN A 352 21.86 23.61 22.55
N GLY A 353 23.13 23.41 22.17
CA GLY A 353 23.54 23.21 20.78
C GLY A 353 22.94 21.96 20.12
N ASN A 354 22.69 20.90 20.89
CA ASN A 354 21.98 19.72 20.38
C ASN A 354 20.45 19.89 20.45
N ALA A 355 19.92 20.60 21.45
CA ALA A 355 18.51 20.95 21.53
C ALA A 355 18.06 21.81 20.32
N LEU A 356 18.90 22.73 19.85
CA LEU A 356 18.64 23.50 18.64
C LEU A 356 18.59 22.61 17.39
N LYS A 357 19.45 21.59 17.30
CA LYS A 357 19.41 20.60 16.21
C LYS A 357 18.17 19.71 16.27
N LEU A 358 17.73 19.32 17.46
CA LEU A 358 16.46 18.62 17.67
C LEU A 358 15.28 19.46 17.19
N ALA A 359 15.22 20.75 17.57
CA ALA A 359 14.18 21.66 17.10
C ALA A 359 14.22 21.85 15.57
N GLY A 360 15.42 21.88 14.98
CA GLY A 360 15.63 21.97 13.54
C GLY A 360 15.17 20.74 12.74
N LEU A 361 14.96 19.58 13.36
CA LEU A 361 14.56 18.35 12.65
C LEU A 361 13.26 18.51 11.86
N ALA A 362 12.33 19.35 12.30
CA ALA A 362 11.08 19.60 11.59
C ALA A 362 11.29 20.17 10.18
N ALA A 363 12.39 20.90 9.95
CA ALA A 363 12.76 21.49 8.67
C ALA A 363 13.71 20.59 7.84
N VAL A 364 14.18 19.48 8.40
CA VAL A 364 15.08 18.55 7.69
C VAL A 364 14.27 17.69 6.72
N ASN A 365 14.78 17.55 5.51
CA ASN A 365 14.25 16.60 4.55
C ASN A 365 14.68 15.18 4.94
N LEU A 366 13.81 14.45 5.63
CA LEU A 366 14.08 13.13 6.18
C LEU A 366 13.60 11.99 5.27
N LEU A 367 12.71 12.31 4.34
CA LEU A 367 11.94 11.36 3.55
C LEU A 367 12.23 11.55 2.05
N ASP A 368 11.87 10.54 1.25
CA ASP A 368 11.88 10.58 -0.23
C ASP A 368 13.27 10.92 -0.79
N GLY A 369 14.28 10.17 -0.36
CA GLY A 369 15.67 10.39 -0.74
C GLY A 369 16.30 11.64 -0.12
N GLY A 370 15.66 12.26 0.88
CA GLY A 370 16.13 13.49 1.49
C GLY A 370 15.59 14.75 0.82
N THR A 371 14.39 14.66 0.24
CA THR A 371 13.71 15.79 -0.43
C THR A 371 12.48 16.30 0.30
N THR A 372 11.93 15.51 1.23
CA THR A 372 10.65 15.81 1.89
C THR A 372 10.79 15.87 3.41
N THR A 373 10.23 16.90 4.03
CA THR A 373 10.15 17.05 5.49
C THR A 373 9.01 16.22 6.08
N LEU A 374 9.01 16.03 7.41
CA LEU A 374 7.87 15.40 8.10
C LEU A 374 6.55 16.13 7.86
N GLY A 375 6.57 17.47 7.94
CA GLY A 375 5.39 18.30 7.67
C GLY A 375 4.91 18.19 6.22
N GLY A 376 5.84 18.15 5.26
CA GLY A 376 5.51 17.96 3.85
C GLY A 376 4.85 16.61 3.57
N ALA A 377 5.42 15.53 4.11
CA ALA A 377 4.86 14.19 3.95
C ALA A 377 3.50 14.01 4.66
N TYR A 378 3.27 14.69 5.78
CA TYR A 378 1.95 14.75 6.42
C TYR A 378 0.94 15.53 5.57
N GLY A 379 1.35 16.67 5.00
CA GLY A 379 0.54 17.45 4.07
C GLY A 379 0.13 16.62 2.84
N GLN A 380 1.04 15.83 2.27
CA GLN A 380 0.75 14.91 1.17
C GLN A 380 -0.27 13.83 1.54
N LEU A 381 -0.21 13.27 2.76
CA LEU A 381 -1.18 12.28 3.24
C LEU A 381 -2.60 12.88 3.30
N VAL A 382 -2.74 14.06 3.91
CA VAL A 382 -4.03 14.75 4.04
C VAL A 382 -4.55 15.16 2.67
N ALA A 383 -3.71 15.77 1.84
CA ALA A 383 -4.08 16.18 0.48
C ALA A 383 -4.50 14.98 -0.37
N GLY A 384 -3.73 13.89 -0.38
CA GLY A 384 -4.05 12.68 -1.14
C GLY A 384 -5.37 12.06 -0.72
N THR A 385 -5.64 11.98 0.59
CA THR A 385 -6.92 11.47 1.11
C THR A 385 -8.09 12.38 0.70
N GLY A 386 -7.91 13.70 0.78
CA GLY A 386 -8.91 14.68 0.36
C GLY A 386 -9.22 14.61 -1.14
N THR A 387 -8.18 14.57 -1.98
CA THR A 387 -8.32 14.44 -3.44
C THR A 387 -9.04 13.15 -3.82
N LEU A 388 -8.67 12.02 -3.20
CA LEU A 388 -9.31 10.75 -3.50
C LEU A 388 -10.79 10.74 -3.08
N THR A 389 -11.11 11.34 -1.94
CA THR A 389 -12.50 11.48 -1.47
C THR A 389 -13.33 12.31 -2.46
N ALA A 390 -12.82 13.48 -2.86
CA ALA A 390 -13.49 14.34 -3.84
C ALA A 390 -13.67 13.62 -5.19
N GLN A 391 -12.64 12.91 -5.66
CA GLN A 391 -12.70 12.15 -6.90
C GLN A 391 -13.73 11.02 -6.82
N SER A 392 -13.77 10.27 -5.71
CA SER A 392 -14.76 9.21 -5.49
C SER A 392 -16.19 9.75 -5.43
N GLN A 393 -16.41 10.94 -4.84
CA GLN A 393 -17.72 11.58 -4.84
C GLN A 393 -18.17 11.94 -6.26
N THR A 394 -17.32 12.58 -7.05
CA THR A 394 -17.64 12.92 -8.45
C THR A 394 -17.91 11.67 -9.29
N GLN A 395 -17.15 10.59 -9.09
CA GLN A 395 -17.37 9.31 -9.76
C GLN A 395 -18.71 8.69 -9.36
N LEU A 396 -19.09 8.75 -8.09
CA LEU A 396 -20.38 8.26 -7.60
C LEU A 396 -21.55 9.04 -8.21
N ASP A 397 -21.48 10.37 -8.23
CA ASP A 397 -22.52 11.23 -8.80
C ASP A 397 -22.71 10.92 -10.28
N THR A 398 -21.60 10.82 -11.03
CA THR A 398 -21.61 10.47 -12.46
C THR A 398 -22.17 9.08 -12.70
N ALA A 399 -21.70 8.07 -11.96
CA ALA A 399 -22.15 6.69 -12.10
C ALA A 399 -23.65 6.55 -11.77
N THR A 400 -24.14 7.30 -10.77
CA THR A 400 -25.55 7.33 -10.39
C THR A 400 -26.40 7.94 -11.50
N ALA A 401 -25.96 9.06 -12.09
CA ALA A 401 -26.67 9.67 -13.22
C ALA A 401 -26.73 8.73 -14.44
N VAL A 402 -25.63 8.07 -14.78
CA VAL A 402 -25.59 7.09 -15.88
C VAL A 402 -26.48 5.88 -15.59
N ALA A 403 -26.47 5.36 -14.36
CA ALA A 403 -27.32 4.25 -13.96
C ALA A 403 -28.82 4.62 -14.09
N ASN A 404 -29.21 5.81 -13.62
CA ASN A 404 -30.58 6.30 -13.72
C ASN A 404 -31.00 6.48 -15.18
N GLN A 405 -30.13 7.03 -16.03
CA GLN A 405 -30.40 7.21 -17.45
C GLN A 405 -30.54 5.86 -18.18
N ALA A 406 -29.66 4.90 -17.88
CA ALA A 406 -29.72 3.55 -18.46
C ALA A 406 -30.99 2.82 -18.01
N GLN A 407 -31.40 2.97 -16.76
CA GLN A 407 -32.65 2.41 -16.25
C GLN A 407 -33.86 3.03 -16.94
N ALA A 408 -33.89 4.35 -17.13
CA ALA A 408 -34.96 5.04 -17.85
C ALA A 408 -35.05 4.58 -19.32
N ALA A 409 -33.90 4.46 -19.99
CA ALA A 409 -33.84 3.94 -21.36
C ALA A 409 -34.33 2.49 -21.45
N GLN A 410 -33.91 1.63 -20.52
CA GLN A 410 -34.40 0.24 -20.44
C GLN A 410 -35.93 0.21 -20.27
N GLN A 411 -36.47 1.02 -19.34
CA GLN A 411 -37.91 1.10 -19.08
C GLN A 411 -38.69 1.64 -20.27
N SER A 412 -38.11 2.52 -21.10
CA SER A 412 -38.78 3.00 -22.32
C SER A 412 -38.94 1.93 -23.41
N VAL A 413 -38.04 0.94 -23.44
CA VAL A 413 -38.10 -0.19 -24.39
C VAL A 413 -38.93 -1.34 -23.83
N ALA A 414 -38.82 -1.61 -22.52
CA ALA A 414 -39.60 -2.62 -21.80
C ALA A 414 -41.02 -2.15 -21.45
N GLY A 415 -41.31 -0.86 -21.61
CA GLY A 415 -42.64 -0.29 -21.43
C GLY A 415 -43.60 -0.87 -22.46
N VAL A 416 -44.70 -1.46 -21.99
CA VAL A 416 -45.76 -1.98 -22.86
C VAL A 416 -46.28 -0.82 -23.72
N ASN A 417 -46.04 -0.86 -25.03
CA ASN A 417 -46.69 0.04 -25.95
C ASN A 417 -48.17 -0.34 -25.99
N LEU A 418 -48.99 0.33 -25.18
CA LEU A 418 -50.45 0.11 -25.09
C LEU A 418 -51.12 0.14 -26.47
N ASN A 419 -50.56 0.88 -27.43
CA ASN A 419 -51.07 0.93 -28.80
C ASN A 419 -50.77 -0.36 -29.57
N GLU A 420 -49.62 -0.99 -29.34
CA GLU A 420 -49.24 -2.25 -29.99
C GLU A 420 -50.01 -3.43 -29.38
N GLU A 421 -50.21 -3.42 -28.06
CA GLU A 421 -51.02 -4.42 -27.38
C GLU A 421 -52.51 -4.23 -27.65
N ALA A 422 -53.00 -2.99 -27.80
CA ALA A 422 -54.35 -2.70 -28.31
C ALA A 422 -54.51 -3.09 -29.79
N ALA A 423 -53.50 -2.89 -30.64
CA ALA A 423 -53.54 -3.32 -32.04
C ALA A 423 -53.55 -4.86 -32.16
N LYS A 424 -52.77 -5.57 -31.33
CA LYS A 424 -52.85 -7.04 -31.23
C LYS A 424 -54.20 -7.50 -30.70
N LEU A 425 -54.77 -6.82 -29.71
CA LEU A 425 -56.12 -7.09 -29.20
C LEU A 425 -57.19 -6.89 -30.26
N LEU A 426 -57.14 -5.78 -31.01
CA LEU A 426 -58.05 -5.51 -32.13
C LEU A 426 -57.89 -6.54 -33.24
N ARG A 427 -56.66 -6.96 -33.55
CA ARG A 427 -56.40 -8.03 -34.52
C ARG A 427 -56.91 -9.39 -34.05
N PHE A 428 -56.79 -9.71 -32.77
CA PHE A 428 -57.39 -10.92 -32.18
C PHE A 428 -58.92 -10.84 -32.16
N GLN A 429 -59.51 -9.68 -31.89
CA GLN A 429 -60.96 -9.48 -31.99
C GLN A 429 -61.46 -9.61 -33.43
N GLN A 430 -60.78 -9.00 -34.42
CA GLN A 430 -61.14 -9.11 -35.83
C GLN A 430 -60.99 -10.54 -36.37
N SER A 431 -59.94 -11.26 -35.99
CA SER A 431 -59.76 -12.65 -36.38
C SER A 431 -60.79 -13.57 -35.71
N PHE A 432 -61.17 -13.31 -34.46
CA PHE A 432 -62.25 -14.03 -33.79
C PHE A 432 -63.62 -13.74 -34.44
N GLN A 433 -63.90 -12.49 -34.80
CA GLN A 433 -65.11 -12.09 -35.54
C GLN A 433 -65.14 -12.71 -36.94
N ALA A 434 -64.02 -12.73 -37.66
CA ALA A 434 -63.91 -13.36 -38.97
C ALA A 434 -64.13 -14.89 -38.87
N ALA A 435 -63.53 -15.55 -37.87
CA ALA A 435 -63.76 -16.98 -37.61
C ALA A 435 -65.23 -17.27 -37.27
N ALA A 436 -65.86 -16.43 -36.45
CA ALA A 436 -67.29 -16.53 -36.14
C ALA A 436 -68.17 -16.34 -37.39
N HIS A 437 -67.82 -15.41 -38.29
CA HIS A 437 -68.52 -15.21 -39.56
C HIS A 437 -68.34 -16.39 -40.51
N VAL A 438 -67.15 -17.00 -40.58
CA VAL A 438 -66.91 -18.22 -41.36
C VAL A 438 -67.78 -19.37 -40.82
N ILE A 439 -67.88 -19.53 -39.51
CA ILE A 439 -68.74 -20.54 -38.87
C ILE A 439 -70.21 -20.28 -39.17
N SER A 440 -70.68 -19.03 -39.07
CA SER A 440 -72.07 -18.65 -39.38
C SER A 440 -72.41 -18.86 -40.86
N THR A 441 -71.49 -18.52 -41.76
CA THR A 441 -71.68 -18.71 -43.20
C THR A 441 -71.68 -20.19 -43.56
N ALA A 442 -70.80 -20.99 -42.93
CA ALA A 442 -70.79 -22.44 -43.07
C ALA A 442 -72.09 -23.06 -42.55
N GLN A 443 -72.61 -22.62 -41.39
CA GLN A 443 -73.91 -23.04 -40.88
C GLN A 443 -75.04 -22.70 -41.86
N THR A 444 -75.04 -21.49 -42.42
CA THR A 444 -76.05 -21.05 -43.39
C THR A 444 -75.99 -21.86 -44.68
N LEU A 445 -74.81 -22.12 -45.22
CA LEU A 445 -74.61 -22.98 -46.38
C LEU A 445 -75.06 -24.42 -46.09
N PHE A 446 -74.75 -24.94 -44.91
CA PHE A 446 -75.19 -26.28 -44.48
C PHE A 446 -76.72 -26.38 -44.38
N GLN A 447 -77.38 -25.33 -43.86
CA GLN A 447 -78.84 -25.27 -43.75
C GLN A 447 -79.52 -25.08 -45.11
N THR A 448 -78.90 -24.32 -46.01
CA THR A 448 -79.40 -24.12 -47.38
C THR A 448 -79.28 -25.41 -48.20
N LEU A 449 -78.17 -26.16 -48.06
CA LEU A 449 -78.02 -27.50 -48.62
C LEU A 449 -79.05 -28.48 -48.05
N LEU A 450 -79.33 -28.42 -46.74
CA LEU A 450 -80.37 -29.24 -46.09
C LEU A 450 -81.80 -28.90 -46.56
N GLN A 451 -82.06 -27.64 -46.92
CA GLN A 451 -83.36 -27.21 -47.48
C GLN A 451 -83.49 -27.52 -48.98
N ALA A 452 -82.40 -27.52 -49.74
CA ALA A 452 -82.40 -27.82 -51.17
C ALA A 452 -82.53 -29.33 -51.49
N VAL A 453 -82.32 -30.21 -50.50
CA VAL A 453 -82.40 -31.68 -50.63
C VAL A 453 -83.72 -32.23 -50.04
N ARG A 454 -84.71 -31.36 -49.78
CA ARG A 454 -86.03 -31.77 -49.25
C ARG A 454 -87.14 -31.71 -50.28
#